data_AF-A0A7V8R1A7-F1
#
_entry.id   AF-A0A7V8R1A7-F1
#
_cell.length_a   1.000
_cell.length_b   1.000
_cell.length_c   1.000
_cell.angle_alpha   90.00
_cell.angle_beta   90.00
_cell.angle_gamma   90.00
#
_symmetry.space_group_name_H-M   'P 1'
#
loop_
_entity.id
_entity.type
_entity.pdbx_description
1 polymer ?
#
loop_
_entity_poly.entity_id
_entity_poly.type
_entity_poly.pdbx_seq_one_letter_code
_entity_poly.pdbx_strand_id
1 'polypeptide(L)'
;MDGSIGAGRVVLTLLELLYAPQSFRNALAAAARARIFSSDGWGSANWLKLVIFMVITQPANAATESWTVQPENWESLRTQWEYSHAVNAVITLLAFCCATLASLR
;
A
#
# COMPACT_ATOMS: atom_id res chain seq x y z
N MET A 1 -45.16 -8.40 2.00
CA MET A 1 -43.83 -9.02 2.21
C MET A 1 -42.98 -8.64 1.00
N ASP A 2 -42.86 -7.35 0.71
CA ASP A 2 -41.87 -6.39 1.21
C ASP A 2 -40.52 -6.44 0.46
N GLY A 3 -40.54 -5.87 -0.75
CA GLY A 3 -39.36 -5.61 -1.58
C GLY A 3 -38.71 -4.24 -1.31
N SER A 4 -39.10 -3.54 -0.24
CA SER A 4 -38.60 -2.20 0.12
C SER A 4 -37.18 -2.25 0.73
N ILE A 5 -36.84 -3.38 1.37
CA ILE A 5 -35.62 -3.51 2.19
C ILE A 5 -34.33 -3.48 1.34
N GLY A 6 -34.40 -3.86 0.06
CA GLY A 6 -33.24 -3.87 -0.85
C GLY A 6 -32.87 -2.49 -1.39
N ALA A 7 -33.86 -1.69 -1.80
CA ALA A 7 -33.63 -0.37 -2.38
C ALA A 7 -33.14 0.64 -1.33
N GLY A 8 -33.70 0.59 -0.11
CA GLY A 8 -33.29 1.47 0.99
C GLY A 8 -31.83 1.27 1.43
N ARG A 9 -31.35 0.02 1.48
CA ARG A 9 -29.95 -0.28 1.83
C ARG A 9 -28.96 0.25 0.80
N VAL A 10 -29.26 0.09 -0.50
CA VAL A 10 -28.39 0.57 -1.57
C VAL A 10 -28.31 2.10 -1.56
N VAL A 11 -29.42 2.79 -1.36
CA VAL A 11 -29.46 4.27 -1.27
C VAL A 11 -28.72 4.78 -0.04
N LEU A 12 -28.85 4.11 1.12
CA LEU A 12 -28.10 4.44 2.34
C LEU A 12 -26.58 4.24 2.16
N THR A 13 -26.15 3.16 1.53
CA THR A 13 -24.71 2.91 1.27
C THR A 13 -24.11 3.95 0.31
N LEU A 14 -24.87 4.42 -0.68
CA LEU A 14 -24.42 5.46 -1.60
C LEU A 14 -24.33 6.85 -0.94
N LEU A 15 -25.26 7.16 -0.02
CA LEU A 15 -25.26 8.41 0.74
C LEU A 15 -24.10 8.47 1.75
N GLU A 16 -23.79 7.37 2.42
CA GLU A 16 -22.63 7.27 3.32
C GLU A 16 -21.30 7.46 2.57
N LEU A 17 -21.21 6.94 1.34
CA LEU A 17 -20.04 7.11 0.48
C LEU A 17 -19.89 8.56 -0.02
N LEU A 18 -20.99 9.28 -0.24
CA LEU A 18 -20.97 10.69 -0.65
C LEU A 18 -20.45 11.62 0.45
N TYR A 19 -20.75 11.31 1.72
CA TYR A 19 -20.26 12.06 2.89
C TYR A 19 -18.92 11.57 3.45
N ALA A 20 -18.39 10.45 2.96
CA ALA A 20 -17.11 9.94 3.40
C ALA A 20 -15.94 10.88 3.03
N PRO A 21 -14.92 11.00 3.89
CA PRO A 21 -13.72 11.80 3.62
C PRO A 21 -13.08 11.43 2.27
N GLN A 22 -12.53 12.41 1.55
CA GLN A 22 -11.91 12.19 0.23
C GLN A 22 -10.83 11.10 0.27
N SER A 23 -10.08 11.00 1.37
CA SER A 23 -9.09 9.94 1.61
C SER A 23 -9.71 8.54 1.64
N PHE A 24 -10.90 8.39 2.24
CA PHE A 24 -11.64 7.13 2.29
C PHE A 24 -12.20 6.73 0.93
N ARG A 25 -12.73 7.70 0.16
CA ARG A 25 -13.20 7.45 -1.21
C ARG A 25 -12.06 7.07 -2.14
N ASN A 26 -10.90 7.72 -2.00
CA ASN A 26 -9.70 7.38 -2.76
C ASN A 26 -9.17 5.99 -2.38
N ALA A 27 -9.20 5.63 -1.09
CA ALA A 27 -8.82 4.31 -0.61
C ALA A 27 -9.78 3.21 -1.10
N LEU A 28 -11.09 3.46 -1.12
CA LEU A 28 -12.08 2.52 -1.62
C LEU A 28 -12.01 2.38 -3.15
N ALA A 29 -11.80 3.48 -3.88
CA ALA A 29 -11.57 3.46 -5.32
C ALA A 29 -10.24 2.77 -5.67
N ALA A 30 -9.19 2.95 -4.85
CA ALA A 30 -7.93 2.23 -5.00
C ALA A 30 -8.10 0.73 -4.71
N ALA A 31 -8.88 0.35 -3.68
CA ALA A 31 -9.19 -1.03 -3.35
C ALA A 31 -10.08 -1.71 -4.42
N ALA A 32 -11.05 -0.99 -4.96
CA ALA A 32 -11.90 -1.46 -6.05
C ALA A 32 -11.11 -1.62 -7.37
N ARG A 33 -10.17 -0.71 -7.67
CA ARG A 33 -9.22 -0.82 -8.79
C ARG A 33 -8.20 -1.94 -8.57
N ALA A 34 -7.78 -2.18 -7.33
CA ALA A 34 -6.86 -3.27 -6.98
C ALA A 34 -7.49 -4.66 -7.17
N ARG A 35 -8.82 -4.77 -7.14
CA ARG A 35 -9.54 -6.03 -7.38
C ARG A 35 -9.47 -6.53 -8.83
N ILE A 36 -8.96 -5.71 -9.77
CA ILE A 36 -8.77 -6.10 -11.18
C ILE A 36 -7.39 -6.74 -11.43
N PHE A 37 -6.46 -6.71 -10.46
CA PHE A 37 -5.07 -7.21 -10.61
C PHE A 37 -4.74 -8.46 -9.79
N SER A 38 -5.69 -9.36 -9.58
CA SER A 38 -5.43 -10.63 -8.87
C SER A 38 -5.31 -11.80 -9.85
N SER A 39 -4.16 -11.91 -10.53
CA SER A 39 -3.66 -13.20 -11.04
C SER A 39 -2.13 -13.35 -11.05
N ASP A 40 -1.34 -12.28 -10.94
CA ASP A 40 0.09 -12.35 -11.25
C ASP A 40 0.94 -11.89 -10.05
N GLY A 41 2.02 -12.62 -9.72
CA GLY A 41 2.88 -12.43 -8.53
C GLY A 41 3.51 -11.03 -8.33
N TRP A 42 3.29 -10.12 -9.28
CA TRP A 42 3.59 -8.69 -9.17
C TRP A 42 2.72 -7.96 -8.15
N GLY A 43 1.46 -8.35 -8.00
CA GLY A 43 0.53 -7.72 -7.05
C GLY A 43 0.97 -7.96 -5.61
N SER A 44 1.30 -9.20 -5.26
CA SER A 44 1.75 -9.59 -3.91
C SER A 44 3.08 -8.95 -3.52
N ALA A 45 4.03 -8.84 -4.45
CA ALA A 45 5.31 -8.18 -4.20
C ALA A 45 5.15 -6.69 -3.85
N ASN A 46 4.21 -5.98 -4.48
CA ASN A 46 3.94 -4.58 -4.16
C ASN A 46 3.25 -4.42 -2.80
N TRP A 47 2.34 -5.32 -2.44
CA TRP A 47 1.75 -5.33 -1.10
C TRP A 47 2.81 -5.55 -0.02
N LEU A 48 3.74 -6.49 -0.22
CA LEU A 48 4.83 -6.74 0.74
C LEU A 48 5.73 -5.50 0.92
N LYS A 49 6.12 -4.84 -0.18
CA LYS A 49 6.91 -3.60 -0.12
C LYS A 49 6.15 -2.47 0.57
N LEU A 50 4.84 -2.38 0.38
CA LEU A 50 4.01 -1.39 1.07
C LEU A 50 3.99 -1.64 2.58
N VAL A 51 3.88 -2.89 3.02
CA VAL A 51 3.96 -3.25 4.44
C VAL A 51 5.32 -2.85 5.01
N ILE A 52 6.42 -3.19 4.33
CA ILE A 52 7.78 -2.77 4.73
C ILE A 52 7.89 -1.26 4.82
N PHE A 53 7.35 -0.54 3.85
CA PHE A 53 7.36 0.91 3.84
C PHE A 53 6.61 1.47 5.05
N MET A 54 5.41 1.00 5.33
CA MET A 54 4.59 1.51 6.44
C MET A 54 5.19 1.18 7.81
N VAL A 55 5.77 -0.01 7.97
CA VAL A 55 6.28 -0.49 9.27
C VAL A 55 7.72 -0.03 9.54
N ILE A 56 8.56 0.12 8.52
CA ILE A 56 10.00 0.37 8.69
C ILE A 56 10.40 1.71 8.11
N THR A 57 10.06 2.03 6.86
CA THR A 57 10.52 3.26 6.21
C THR A 57 9.81 4.51 6.73
N GLN A 58 8.49 4.46 6.92
CA GLN A 58 7.69 5.61 7.33
C GLN A 58 8.01 6.11 8.73
N PRO A 59 8.25 5.25 9.75
CA PRO A 59 8.71 5.72 11.05
C PRO A 59 10.04 6.49 10.98
N ALA A 60 10.99 6.02 10.16
CA ALA A 60 12.26 6.71 9.97
C ALA A 60 12.09 8.07 9.27
N ASN A 61 11.22 8.13 8.26
CA ASN A 61 10.89 9.38 7.57
C ASN A 61 10.17 10.38 8.48
N ALA A 62 9.26 9.91 9.34
CA ALA A 62 8.56 10.77 10.30
C ALA A 62 9.51 11.33 11.37
N ALA A 63 10.47 10.52 11.84
CA ALA A 63 11.49 10.99 12.78
C ALA A 63 12.50 11.96 12.12
N THR A 64 12.65 11.88 10.80
CA THR A 64 13.54 12.74 10.00
C THR A 64 12.72 13.74 9.17
N GLU A 65 11.71 14.37 9.78
CA GLU A 65 10.76 15.27 9.09
C GLU A 65 11.48 16.41 8.34
N SER A 66 12.62 16.87 8.85
CA SER A 66 13.51 17.83 8.18
C SER A 66 14.93 17.29 8.02
N TRP A 67 15.37 17.12 6.77
CA TRP A 67 16.73 16.66 6.43
C TRP A 67 17.84 17.67 6.75
N THR A 68 17.47 18.89 7.16
CA THR A 68 18.42 19.93 7.59
C THR A 68 18.72 19.88 9.08
N VAL A 69 17.94 19.13 9.86
CA VAL A 69 18.12 18.96 11.30
C VAL A 69 18.43 17.50 11.57
N GLN A 70 19.63 17.23 12.07
CA GLN A 70 20.03 15.88 12.40
C GLN A 70 19.48 15.49 13.78
N PRO A 71 18.61 14.45 13.88
CA PRO A 71 18.14 13.94 15.17
C PRO A 71 19.26 13.19 15.91
N GLU A 72 19.13 13.07 17.23
CA GLU A 72 20.15 12.43 18.09
C GLU A 72 20.41 10.96 17.69
N ASN A 73 19.37 10.22 17.31
CA ASN A 73 19.43 8.83 16.86
C ASN A 73 19.62 8.68 15.34
N TRP A 74 20.20 9.68 14.68
CA TRP A 74 20.36 9.73 13.22
C TRP A 74 20.95 8.47 12.60
N GLU A 75 22.05 7.94 13.16
CA GLU A 75 22.72 6.76 12.59
C GLU A 75 21.79 5.54 12.58
N SER A 76 21.04 5.33 13.66
CA SER A 76 20.05 4.26 13.74
C SER A 76 18.91 4.44 12.73
N LEU A 77 18.37 5.66 12.59
CA LEU A 77 17.31 5.96 11.63
C LEU A 77 17.79 5.79 10.19
N ARG A 78 19.03 6.19 9.92
CA ARG A 78 19.67 6.02 8.62
C ARG A 78 19.86 4.54 8.29
N THR A 79 20.40 3.75 9.21
CA THR A 79 20.54 2.30 9.03
C THR A 79 19.19 1.64 8.78
N GLN A 80 18.17 1.99 9.56
CA GLN A 80 16.80 1.51 9.36
C GLN A 80 16.27 1.84 7.95
N TRP A 81 16.50 3.07 7.48
CA TRP A 81 16.09 3.52 6.16
C TRP A 81 16.85 2.77 5.04
N GLU A 82 18.15 2.59 5.17
CA GLU A 82 18.99 1.88 4.19
C GLU A 82 18.59 0.40 4.07
N TYR A 83 18.40 -0.30 5.19
CA TYR A 83 17.98 -1.70 5.18
C TYR A 83 16.58 -1.89 4.61
N SER A 84 15.62 -1.00 4.90
CA SER A 84 14.27 -1.12 4.35
C SER A 84 14.26 -0.99 2.82
N HIS A 85 15.11 -0.12 2.27
CA HIS A 85 15.27 0.05 0.82
C HIS A 85 15.99 -1.14 0.21
N ALA A 86 17.04 -1.66 0.85
CA ALA A 86 17.75 -2.86 0.40
C ALA A 86 16.81 -4.08 0.31
N VAL A 87 15.97 -4.31 1.32
CA VAL A 87 14.99 -5.40 1.32
C VAL A 87 13.96 -5.23 0.19
N ASN A 88 13.44 -4.02 -0.01
CA ASN A 88 12.51 -3.72 -1.10
C ASN A 88 13.13 -3.92 -2.49
N ALA A 89 14.43 -3.64 -2.65
CA ALA A 89 15.18 -3.90 -3.87
C ALA A 89 15.28 -5.41 -4.14
N VAL A 90 15.62 -6.21 -3.12
CA VAL A 90 15.68 -7.69 -3.23
C VAL A 90 14.32 -8.27 -3.62
N ILE A 91 13.24 -7.84 -2.98
CA ILE A 91 11.87 -8.28 -3.32
C ILE A 91 11.54 -7.96 -4.78
N THR A 92 11.87 -6.75 -5.24
CA THR A 92 11.61 -6.34 -6.62
C THR A 92 12.43 -7.16 -7.61
N LEU A 93 13.71 -7.43 -7.30
CA LEU A 93 14.57 -8.26 -8.14
C LEU A 93 14.04 -9.70 -8.24
N LEU A 94 13.63 -10.30 -7.12
CA LEU A 94 13.05 -11.65 -7.12
C LEU A 94 11.75 -11.71 -7.91
N ALA A 95 10.86 -10.72 -7.74
CA ALA A 95 9.63 -10.63 -8.52
C ALA A 95 9.92 -10.51 -10.03
N PHE A 96 10.93 -9.73 -10.41
CA PHE A 96 11.39 -9.63 -11.78
C PHE A 96 11.92 -10.96 -12.31
N CYS A 97 12.82 -11.64 -11.60
CA CYS A 97 13.34 -12.96 -12.00
C CYS A 97 12.22 -13.99 -12.19
N CYS A 98 11.26 -14.04 -11.26
CA CYS A 98 10.09 -14.92 -11.38
C CYS A 98 9.25 -14.59 -12.62
N ALA A 99 9.00 -13.32 -12.90
CA ALA A 99 8.26 -12.89 -14.09
C ALA A 99 9.00 -13.26 -15.38
N THR A 100 10.31 -13.04 -15.47
CA THR A 100 11.13 -13.44 -16.62
C THR A 100 11.07 -14.96 -16.82
N LEU A 101 11.28 -15.74 -15.76
CA LEU A 101 11.19 -17.20 -15.85
C LEU A 101 9.79 -17.70 -16.21
N ALA A 102 8.74 -16.98 -15.86
CA ALA A 102 7.37 -17.31 -16.28
C ALA A 102 7.15 -17.00 -17.77
N SER A 103 7.69 -15.90 -18.28
CA SER A 103 7.57 -15.52 -19.70
C SER A 103 8.38 -16.40 -20.67
N LEU A 104 9.37 -17.14 -20.15
CA LEU A 104 10.23 -18.03 -20.94
C LEU A 104 9.76 -19.50 -20.91
N ARG A 105 8.68 -19.81 -20.19
CA ARG A 105 8.04 -21.13 -20.16
C ARG A 105 6.83 -21.14 -21.08
#